data_AF-A0A945B0L5-F1
#
_entry.id   AF-A0A945B0L5-F1
#
_cell.length_a   1.000
_cell.length_b   1.000
_cell.length_c   1.000
_cell.angle_alpha   90.00
_cell.angle_beta   90.00
_cell.angle_gamma   90.00
#
_symmetry.space_group_name_H-M   'P 1'
#
loop_
_entity.id
_entity.type
_entity.pdbx_description
1 polymer ?
#
loop_
_entity_poly.entity_id
_entity_poly.type
_entity_poly.pdbx_seq_one_letter_code
_entity_poly.pdbx_strand_id
1 'polypeptide(L)'
;MRVLKPGYRSLAGLVFIILISACTTPKQSIGLRESRPDIPVFAELTSTPFYPQREYQCGPAALATVINYSETVTTPDLLIPQVYIPQLKGTLQMEMLAASRRLNRMAIEQDGKLESILKEVANGTPVLVMQNLGLKAYPFWHYAVVVGYDLDKQEIILRSGEIKRLVRSFSVFERTWKRSKFWSVVIVPPGVIPVTVSAEKYSTAAIAFELSSTLKSSLLVYQKGIQRWP
;
A
#
# COMPACT_ATOMS: atom_id res chain seq x y z
N MET A 1 7.36 44.76 -35.88
CA MET A 1 7.51 44.38 -34.46
C MET A 1 6.27 44.83 -33.69
N ARG A 2 5.35 43.93 -33.34
CA ARG A 2 4.15 44.27 -32.53
C ARG A 2 4.51 44.19 -31.05
N VAL A 3 4.54 45.35 -30.40
CA VAL A 3 4.75 45.49 -28.96
C VAL A 3 3.46 45.09 -28.24
N LEU A 4 3.50 43.99 -27.50
CA LEU A 4 2.38 43.50 -26.68
C LEU A 4 2.08 44.50 -25.54
N LYS A 5 0.80 44.85 -25.38
CA LYS A 5 0.31 45.81 -24.37
C LYS A 5 0.59 45.33 -22.93
N PRO A 6 0.94 46.24 -22.00
CA PRO A 6 1.45 45.90 -20.65
C PRO A 6 0.45 45.18 -19.73
N GLY A 7 -0.87 45.23 -20.00
CA GLY A 7 -1.90 44.58 -19.17
C GLY A 7 -1.95 43.05 -19.27
N TYR A 8 -1.44 42.44 -20.35
CA TYR A 8 -1.48 40.99 -20.53
C TYR A 8 -0.36 40.25 -19.78
N ARG A 9 0.71 40.95 -19.39
CA ARG A 9 1.83 40.37 -18.63
C ARG A 9 1.46 40.05 -17.19
N SER A 10 0.68 40.93 -16.54
CA SER A 10 0.24 40.74 -15.16
C SER A 10 -0.83 39.66 -15.04
N LEU A 11 -1.73 39.53 -16.03
CA LEU A 11 -2.74 38.47 -16.05
C LEU A 11 -2.13 37.09 -16.33
N ALA A 12 -1.14 37.01 -17.22
CA ALA A 12 -0.39 35.78 -17.48
C ALA A 12 0.44 35.33 -16.26
N GLY A 13 1.02 36.27 -15.51
CA GLY A 13 1.73 35.99 -14.26
C GLY A 13 0.82 35.42 -13.16
N LEU A 14 -0.40 35.97 -13.01
CA LEU A 14 -1.37 35.49 -12.02
C LEU A 14 -1.90 34.08 -12.35
N VAL A 15 -2.18 33.81 -13.63
CA VAL A 15 -2.59 32.48 -14.11
C VAL A 15 -1.46 31.46 -13.94
N PHE A 16 -0.21 31.86 -14.19
CA PHE A 16 0.96 31.01 -13.95
C PHE A 16 1.08 30.65 -12.47
N ILE A 17 0.94 31.61 -11.54
CA ILE A 17 1.00 31.37 -10.08
C ILE A 17 -0.14 30.45 -9.59
N ILE A 18 -1.36 30.62 -10.12
CA ILE A 18 -2.49 29.73 -9.80
C ILE A 18 -2.26 28.30 -10.31
N LEU A 19 -1.61 28.13 -11.48
CA LEU A 19 -1.29 26.82 -12.05
C LEU A 19 -0.18 26.06 -11.28
N ILE A 20 0.74 26.75 -10.59
CA ILE A 20 1.75 26.12 -9.71
C ILE A 20 1.23 25.85 -8.30
N SER A 21 0.05 26.36 -7.94
CA SER A 21 -0.55 26.20 -6.60
C SER A 21 -1.28 24.86 -6.39
N ALA A 22 -1.24 23.94 -7.35
CA ALA A 22 -1.66 22.56 -7.16
C ALA A 22 -0.66 21.77 -6.29
N CYS A 23 -0.26 22.37 -5.15
CA CYS A 23 0.47 21.70 -4.09
C CYS A 23 -0.32 20.47 -3.70
N THR A 24 0.30 19.29 -3.88
CA THR A 24 -0.23 18.03 -3.39
C THR A 24 -0.11 18.01 -1.87
N THR A 25 -0.98 18.75 -1.18
CA THR A 25 -0.97 18.87 0.26
C THR A 25 -1.18 17.49 0.90
N PRO A 26 -0.28 17.05 1.79
CA PRO A 26 -0.38 15.76 2.48
C PRO A 26 -1.37 15.90 3.65
N LYS A 27 -2.67 15.92 3.32
CA LYS A 27 -3.75 16.18 4.28
C LYS A 27 -3.78 15.15 5.41
N GLN A 28 -3.51 13.88 5.09
CA GLN A 28 -3.54 12.82 6.11
C GLN A 28 -2.38 12.95 7.09
N SER A 29 -1.18 13.27 6.60
CA SER A 29 0.00 13.50 7.42
C SER A 29 -0.17 14.71 8.34
N ILE A 30 -0.76 15.80 7.83
CA ILE A 30 -1.07 16.97 8.63
C ILE A 30 -2.08 16.62 9.73
N GLY A 31 -3.15 15.91 9.36
CA GLY A 31 -4.18 15.47 10.31
C GLY A 31 -3.63 14.59 11.43
N LEU A 32 -2.72 13.65 11.13
CA LEU A 32 -2.08 12.80 12.14
C LEU A 32 -1.20 13.56 13.14
N ARG A 33 -0.64 14.70 12.71
CA ARG A 33 0.13 15.57 13.60
C ARG A 33 -0.77 16.35 14.56
N GLU A 34 -1.95 16.76 14.09
CA GLU A 34 -2.92 17.54 14.85
C GLU A 34 -3.76 16.67 15.79
N SER A 35 -4.12 15.47 15.34
CA SER A 35 -4.91 14.48 16.09
C SER A 35 -4.19 13.14 16.05
N ARG A 36 -3.49 12.81 17.14
CA ARG A 36 -2.77 11.54 17.25
C ARG A 36 -3.76 10.37 17.37
N PRO A 37 -3.58 9.30 16.58
CA PRO A 37 -4.37 8.08 16.75
C PRO A 37 -4.01 7.36 18.06
N ASP A 38 -4.98 6.62 18.60
CA ASP A 38 -4.79 5.76 19.77
C ASP A 38 -4.05 4.46 19.39
N ILE A 39 -2.75 4.59 19.16
CA ILE A 39 -1.78 3.52 18.87
C ILE A 39 -0.44 3.86 19.54
N PRO A 40 0.47 2.89 19.75
CA PRO A 40 1.82 3.16 20.24
C PRO A 40 2.53 4.24 19.41
N VAL A 41 3.38 5.04 20.05
CA VAL A 41 4.14 6.11 19.37
C VAL A 41 5.05 5.56 18.27
N PHE A 42 5.59 4.36 18.49
CA PHE A 42 6.48 3.68 17.57
C PHE A 42 6.10 2.20 17.47
N ALA A 43 6.13 1.66 16.27
CA ALA A 43 6.07 0.22 16.02
C ALA A 43 6.94 -0.13 14.82
N GLU A 44 7.66 -1.25 14.89
CA GLU A 44 8.40 -1.80 13.75
C GLU A 44 8.40 -3.33 13.79
N LEU A 45 7.90 -3.95 12.72
CA LEU A 45 7.87 -5.39 12.47
C LEU A 45 9.25 -5.83 11.94
N THR A 46 10.23 -5.88 12.84
CA THR A 46 11.62 -6.15 12.48
C THR A 46 11.83 -7.55 11.88
N SER A 47 10.99 -8.52 12.27
CA SER A 47 10.95 -9.89 11.74
C SER A 47 10.40 -10.00 10.32
N THR A 48 9.78 -8.94 9.77
CA THR A 48 9.28 -8.99 8.38
C THR A 48 10.41 -9.29 7.40
N PRO A 49 10.30 -10.38 6.61
CA PRO A 49 11.31 -10.77 5.63
C PRO A 49 11.68 -9.65 4.67
N PHE A 50 12.84 -9.77 4.04
CA PHE A 50 13.27 -8.82 3.02
C PHE A 50 13.84 -9.56 1.83
N TYR A 51 13.23 -9.31 0.68
CA TYR A 51 13.71 -9.75 -0.62
C TYR A 51 14.13 -8.51 -1.41
N PRO A 52 15.43 -8.31 -1.68
CA PRO A 52 15.90 -7.20 -2.50
C PRO A 52 15.16 -7.18 -3.84
N GLN A 53 14.54 -6.05 -4.16
CA GLN A 53 13.75 -5.90 -5.37
C GLN A 53 14.69 -5.45 -6.50
N ARG A 54 15.12 -6.39 -7.34
CA ARG A 54 15.87 -6.09 -8.57
C ARG A 54 14.91 -5.69 -9.70
N GLU A 55 15.47 -5.31 -10.84
CA GLU A 55 14.70 -4.87 -12.01
C GLU A 55 13.54 -5.83 -12.31
N TYR A 56 12.32 -5.28 -12.48
CA TYR A 56 11.10 -6.02 -12.80
C TYR A 56 10.54 -6.95 -11.70
N GLN A 57 11.11 -6.97 -10.49
CA GLN A 57 10.73 -7.89 -9.41
C GLN A 57 10.00 -7.23 -8.22
N CYS A 58 9.67 -5.94 -8.27
CA CYS A 58 9.09 -5.23 -7.12
C CYS A 58 7.76 -5.85 -6.64
N GLY A 59 6.90 -6.32 -7.56
CA GLY A 59 5.67 -7.05 -7.23
C GLY A 59 5.92 -8.39 -6.54
N PRO A 60 6.57 -9.37 -7.21
CA PRO A 60 6.89 -10.67 -6.63
C PRO A 60 7.60 -10.58 -5.27
N ALA A 61 8.58 -9.69 -5.14
CA ALA A 61 9.34 -9.54 -3.90
C ALA A 61 8.52 -8.92 -2.75
N ALA A 62 7.69 -7.92 -3.04
CA ALA A 62 6.80 -7.35 -2.04
C ALA A 62 5.72 -8.35 -1.61
N LEU A 63 5.19 -9.15 -2.55
CA LEU A 63 4.24 -10.22 -2.25
C LEU A 63 4.87 -11.34 -1.39
N ALA A 64 6.07 -11.80 -1.75
CA ALA A 64 6.81 -12.78 -0.94
C ALA A 64 7.06 -12.26 0.49
N THR A 65 7.38 -10.98 0.62
CA THR A 65 7.62 -10.32 1.91
C THR A 65 6.41 -10.43 2.84
N VAL A 66 5.22 -10.06 2.38
CA VAL A 66 4.00 -10.12 3.21
C VAL A 66 3.48 -11.54 3.43
N ILE A 67 3.58 -12.41 2.43
CA ILE A 67 3.12 -13.80 2.55
C ILE A 67 3.97 -14.56 3.57
N ASN A 68 5.29 -14.45 3.49
CA ASN A 68 6.20 -15.16 4.38
C ASN A 68 6.19 -14.62 5.81
N TYR A 69 5.77 -13.38 6.01
CA TYR A 69 5.52 -12.86 7.36
C TYR A 69 4.41 -13.63 8.09
N SER A 70 3.44 -14.17 7.34
CA SER A 70 2.41 -15.07 7.86
C SER A 70 2.78 -16.57 7.75
N GLU A 71 4.08 -16.86 7.78
CA GLU A 71 4.68 -18.21 7.89
C GLU A 71 4.38 -19.19 6.73
N THR A 72 4.11 -18.68 5.53
CA THR A 72 4.22 -19.50 4.31
C THR A 72 5.67 -19.51 3.82
N VAL A 73 6.08 -20.59 3.13
CA VAL A 73 7.36 -20.62 2.40
C VAL A 73 7.09 -20.32 0.93
N THR A 74 7.28 -19.07 0.51
CA THR A 74 7.35 -18.67 -0.91
C THR A 74 8.60 -17.86 -1.21
N THR A 75 8.95 -17.67 -2.48
CA THR A 75 10.07 -16.82 -2.91
C THR A 75 9.62 -15.91 -4.04
N PRO A 76 10.31 -14.78 -4.28
CA PRO A 76 10.02 -13.94 -5.43
C PRO A 76 10.06 -14.75 -6.75
N ASP A 77 11.03 -15.65 -6.91
CA ASP A 77 11.18 -16.46 -8.13
C ASP A 77 9.99 -17.39 -8.40
N LEU A 78 9.40 -17.96 -7.34
CA LEU A 78 8.18 -18.78 -7.46
C LEU A 78 6.93 -17.94 -7.79
N LEU A 79 6.96 -16.64 -7.51
CA LEU A 79 5.86 -15.72 -7.75
C LEU A 79 5.93 -15.02 -9.11
N ILE A 80 7.12 -14.87 -9.71
CA ILE A 80 7.29 -14.27 -11.05
C ILE A 80 6.28 -14.80 -12.06
N PRO A 81 6.15 -16.12 -12.32
CA PRO A 81 5.22 -16.62 -13.34
C PRO A 81 3.74 -16.37 -12.99
N GLN A 82 3.43 -16.00 -11.74
CA GLN A 82 2.06 -15.77 -11.27
C GLN A 82 1.63 -14.32 -11.31
N VAL A 83 2.57 -13.36 -11.27
CA VAL A 83 2.25 -11.94 -11.13
C VAL A 83 3.00 -11.01 -12.07
N TYR A 84 4.06 -11.46 -12.74
CA TYR A 84 4.82 -10.63 -13.67
C TYR A 84 4.22 -10.67 -15.07
N ILE A 85 4.03 -9.49 -15.67
CA ILE A 85 3.53 -9.33 -17.04
C ILE A 85 4.65 -8.72 -17.89
N PRO A 86 5.31 -9.49 -18.76
CA PRO A 86 6.46 -9.03 -19.56
C PRO A 86 6.16 -7.78 -20.40
N GLN A 87 4.98 -7.70 -21.01
CA GLN A 87 4.56 -6.59 -21.87
C GLN A 87 4.40 -5.28 -21.09
N LEU A 88 4.08 -5.37 -19.80
CA LEU A 88 3.94 -4.22 -18.90
C LEU A 88 5.22 -3.96 -18.10
N LYS A 89 6.22 -4.85 -18.22
CA LYS A 89 7.44 -4.83 -17.43
C LYS A 89 7.17 -4.65 -15.93
N GLY A 90 6.12 -5.30 -15.43
CA GLY A 90 5.66 -5.11 -14.06
C GLY A 90 4.49 -6.00 -13.66
N THR A 91 3.89 -5.68 -12.52
CA THR A 91 2.83 -6.47 -11.89
C THR A 91 1.61 -5.59 -11.61
N LEU A 92 0.43 -6.03 -12.06
CA LEU A 92 -0.83 -5.33 -11.78
C LEU A 92 -1.35 -5.67 -10.39
N GLN A 93 -2.13 -4.75 -9.81
CA GLN A 93 -2.74 -4.92 -8.49
C GLN A 93 -3.63 -6.17 -8.45
N MET A 94 -4.43 -6.39 -9.50
CA MET A 94 -5.28 -7.57 -9.62
C MET A 94 -4.50 -8.89 -9.60
N GLU A 95 -3.28 -8.93 -10.16
CA GLU A 95 -2.42 -10.12 -10.11
C GLU A 95 -1.92 -10.37 -8.69
N MET A 96 -1.58 -9.31 -7.95
CA MET A 96 -1.19 -9.43 -6.54
C MET A 96 -2.33 -10.03 -5.70
N LEU A 97 -3.57 -9.56 -5.92
CA LEU A 97 -4.74 -10.10 -5.23
C LEU A 97 -5.02 -11.56 -5.62
N ALA A 98 -4.94 -11.89 -6.91
CA ALA A 98 -5.17 -13.24 -7.42
C ALA A 98 -4.12 -14.24 -6.94
N ALA A 99 -2.83 -13.89 -6.99
CA ALA A 99 -1.76 -14.73 -6.50
C ALA A 99 -1.83 -14.94 -4.98
N SER A 100 -2.23 -13.92 -4.22
CA SER A 100 -2.47 -14.07 -2.78
C SER A 100 -3.51 -15.16 -2.49
N ARG A 101 -4.63 -15.15 -3.22
CA ARG A 101 -5.68 -16.16 -3.07
C ARG A 101 -5.22 -17.55 -3.47
N ARG A 102 -4.47 -17.68 -4.57
CA ARG A 102 -3.84 -18.96 -4.98
C ARG A 102 -2.93 -19.55 -3.90
N LEU A 103 -2.36 -18.70 -3.05
CA LEU A 103 -1.54 -19.10 -1.90
C LEU A 103 -2.34 -19.24 -0.60
N ASN A 104 -3.66 -19.41 -0.71
CA ASN A 104 -4.58 -19.55 0.41
C ASN A 104 -4.42 -18.39 1.40
N ARG A 105 -4.39 -17.15 0.89
CA ARG A 105 -4.40 -15.91 1.67
C ARG A 105 -5.55 -14.98 1.26
N MET A 106 -6.15 -14.35 2.26
CA MET A 106 -7.13 -13.28 2.10
C MET A 106 -6.38 -11.99 1.76
N ALA A 107 -6.65 -11.40 0.60
CA ALA A 107 -6.13 -10.09 0.23
C ALA A 107 -7.26 -9.05 0.35
N ILE A 108 -7.11 -8.10 1.27
CA ILE A 108 -8.15 -7.16 1.66
C ILE A 108 -7.66 -5.72 1.44
N GLU A 109 -8.24 -5.04 0.44
CA GLU A 109 -7.89 -3.65 0.14
C GLU A 109 -8.32 -2.71 1.28
N GLN A 110 -7.41 -1.85 1.74
CA GLN A 110 -7.65 -0.91 2.82
C GLN A 110 -8.40 0.34 2.35
N ASP A 111 -8.84 1.19 3.28
CA ASP A 111 -9.71 2.35 3.02
C ASP A 111 -8.96 3.60 2.50
N GLY A 112 -7.67 3.49 2.21
CA GLY A 112 -6.85 4.59 1.71
C GLY A 112 -6.47 5.63 2.77
N LYS A 113 -6.65 5.31 4.07
CA LYS A 113 -6.20 6.15 5.18
C LYS A 113 -4.85 5.68 5.73
N LEU A 114 -3.94 6.62 5.91
CA LEU A 114 -2.62 6.41 6.51
C LEU A 114 -2.79 5.90 7.94
N GLU A 115 -3.74 6.44 8.70
CA GLU A 115 -4.07 5.96 10.04
C GLU A 115 -4.39 4.47 10.07
N SER A 116 -5.16 3.96 9.09
CA SER A 116 -5.48 2.55 8.98
C SER A 116 -4.23 1.69 8.76
N ILE A 117 -3.31 2.16 7.91
CA ILE A 117 -2.00 1.52 7.72
C ILE A 117 -1.22 1.46 9.05
N LEU A 118 -1.16 2.57 9.79
CA LEU A 118 -0.43 2.62 11.06
C LEU A 118 -1.05 1.68 12.10
N LYS A 119 -2.38 1.62 12.16
CA LYS A 119 -3.13 0.72 13.05
C LYS A 119 -2.87 -0.75 12.74
N GLU A 120 -2.86 -1.14 11.47
CA GLU A 120 -2.52 -2.52 11.07
C GLU A 120 -1.09 -2.88 11.50
N VAL A 121 -0.13 -2.00 11.22
CA VAL A 121 1.28 -2.23 11.61
C VAL A 121 1.44 -2.29 13.13
N ALA A 122 0.75 -1.42 13.87
CA ALA A 122 0.74 -1.43 15.33
C ALA A 122 0.21 -2.77 15.90
N ASN A 123 -0.68 -3.44 15.17
CA ASN A 123 -1.27 -4.72 15.53
C ASN A 123 -0.57 -5.91 14.87
N GLY A 124 0.64 -5.71 14.34
CA GLY A 124 1.46 -6.80 13.83
C GLY A 124 1.21 -7.15 12.37
N THR A 125 0.42 -6.39 11.61
CA THR A 125 0.12 -6.67 10.19
C THR A 125 0.91 -5.74 9.27
N PRO A 126 1.87 -6.24 8.47
CA PRO A 126 2.54 -5.43 7.46
C PRO A 126 1.57 -5.13 6.32
N VAL A 127 1.70 -3.94 5.72
CA VAL A 127 0.78 -3.47 4.69
C VAL A 127 1.50 -3.33 3.36
N LEU A 128 1.03 -4.05 2.34
CA LEU A 128 1.50 -3.91 0.97
C LEU A 128 0.90 -2.64 0.35
N VAL A 129 1.73 -1.80 -0.27
CA VAL A 129 1.31 -0.53 -0.86
C VAL A 129 1.86 -0.37 -2.27
N MET A 130 1.12 0.34 -3.12
CA MET A 130 1.60 0.78 -4.43
C MET A 130 1.97 2.26 -4.35
N GLN A 131 3.16 2.63 -4.78
CA GLN A 131 3.60 4.02 -4.87
C GLN A 131 3.95 4.37 -6.31
N ASN A 132 3.79 5.64 -6.67
CA ASN A 132 4.46 6.20 -7.83
C ASN A 132 5.56 7.14 -7.35
N LEU A 133 6.81 6.69 -7.43
CA LEU A 133 7.98 7.47 -6.99
C LEU A 133 8.41 8.52 -8.03
N GLY A 134 7.96 8.38 -9.28
CA GLY A 134 8.23 9.31 -10.38
C GLY A 134 7.34 10.56 -10.36
N LEU A 135 7.27 11.28 -11.47
CA LEU A 135 6.37 12.42 -11.65
C LEU A 135 5.19 12.02 -12.53
N LYS A 136 4.14 12.86 -12.61
CA LYS A 136 2.97 12.57 -13.47
C LYS A 136 3.36 12.31 -14.93
N ALA A 137 4.34 13.06 -15.46
CA ALA A 137 4.80 12.93 -16.84
C ALA A 137 5.69 11.68 -17.08
N TYR A 138 6.36 11.19 -16.03
CA TYR A 138 7.25 10.03 -16.08
C TYR A 138 7.00 9.18 -14.83
N PRO A 139 5.95 8.33 -14.84
CA PRO A 139 5.58 7.53 -13.68
C PRO A 139 6.62 6.44 -13.41
N PHE A 140 6.87 6.17 -12.13
CA PHE A 140 7.66 5.03 -11.67
C PHE A 140 6.87 4.26 -10.61
N TRP A 141 6.17 3.22 -11.06
CA TRP A 141 5.31 2.40 -10.20
C TRP A 141 6.14 1.40 -9.39
N HIS A 142 5.86 1.34 -8.09
CA HIS A 142 6.70 0.63 -7.16
C HIS A 142 5.89 0.03 -6.01
N TYR A 143 6.00 -1.28 -5.80
CA TYR A 143 5.45 -1.92 -4.61
C TYR A 143 6.44 -1.83 -3.46
N ALA A 144 5.92 -1.48 -2.29
CA ALA A 144 6.66 -1.49 -1.03
C ALA A 144 5.79 -2.16 0.05
N VAL A 145 6.43 -2.54 1.15
CA VAL A 145 5.73 -3.07 2.32
C VAL A 145 6.00 -2.16 3.50
N VAL A 146 4.94 -1.59 4.08
CA VAL A 146 5.01 -0.84 5.33
C VAL A 146 5.19 -1.83 6.47
N VAL A 147 6.24 -1.61 7.25
CA VAL A 147 6.61 -2.48 8.38
C VAL A 147 6.81 -1.70 9.67
N GLY A 148 6.74 -0.37 9.65
CA GLY A 148 6.90 0.40 10.87
C GLY A 148 6.60 1.88 10.70
N TYR A 149 6.57 2.60 11.81
CA TYR A 149 6.40 4.04 11.87
C TYR A 149 6.92 4.63 13.19
N ASP A 150 7.13 5.93 13.17
CA ASP A 150 7.45 6.77 14.33
C ASP A 150 6.55 8.03 14.27
N LEU A 151 5.60 8.15 15.20
CA LEU A 151 4.64 9.26 15.22
C LEU A 151 5.29 10.59 15.61
N ASP A 152 6.30 10.57 16.49
CA ASP A 152 6.97 11.79 16.94
C ASP A 152 7.84 12.37 15.81
N LYS A 153 8.54 11.51 15.06
CA LYS A 153 9.34 11.93 13.89
C LYS A 153 8.52 12.10 12.61
N GLN A 154 7.25 11.66 12.61
CA GLN A 154 6.39 11.60 11.42
C GLN A 154 7.04 10.79 10.29
N GLU A 155 7.56 9.61 10.63
CA GLU A 155 8.29 8.72 9.73
C GLU A 155 7.59 7.39 9.53
N ILE A 156 7.66 6.85 8.32
CA ILE A 156 7.23 5.51 7.94
C ILE A 156 8.44 4.68 7.53
N ILE A 157 8.39 3.39 7.85
CA ILE A 157 9.46 2.43 7.62
C ILE A 157 8.97 1.38 6.64
N LEU A 158 9.72 1.20 5.54
CA LEU A 158 9.35 0.35 4.42
C LEU A 158 10.42 -0.72 4.16
N ARG A 159 9.98 -1.89 3.71
CA ARG A 159 10.79 -2.82 2.90
C ARG A 159 10.57 -2.42 1.45
N SER A 160 11.60 -1.93 0.77
CA SER A 160 11.42 -1.30 -0.55
C SER A 160 12.71 -1.25 -1.37
N GLY A 161 12.63 -1.62 -2.65
CA GLY A 161 13.81 -1.65 -3.52
C GLY A 161 14.87 -2.61 -2.98
N GLU A 162 16.12 -2.17 -3.02
CA GLU A 162 17.26 -2.86 -2.43
C GLU A 162 17.49 -2.49 -0.96
N ILE A 163 16.63 -1.63 -0.38
CA ILE A 163 16.80 -1.11 0.97
C ILE A 163 15.85 -1.83 1.94
N LYS A 164 16.44 -2.65 2.82
CA LYS A 164 15.68 -3.38 3.85
C LYS A 164 14.89 -2.46 4.77
N ARG A 165 15.50 -1.38 5.26
CA ARG A 165 14.88 -0.43 6.20
C ARG A 165 14.88 0.96 5.58
N LEU A 166 13.92 1.21 4.70
CA LEU A 166 13.77 2.50 4.04
C LEU A 166 12.89 3.41 4.89
N VAL A 167 13.48 4.43 5.51
CA VAL A 167 12.76 5.45 6.28
C VAL A 167 12.37 6.63 5.37
N ARG A 168 11.12 7.10 5.49
CA ARG A 168 10.59 8.26 4.77
C ARG A 168 9.67 9.06 5.67
N SER A 169 9.55 10.37 5.47
CA SER A 169 8.52 11.14 6.16
C SER A 169 7.12 10.75 5.66
N PHE A 170 6.11 10.82 6.54
CA PHE A 170 4.70 10.61 6.20
C PHE A 170 4.28 11.45 5.01
N SER A 171 4.71 12.71 4.97
CA SER A 171 4.36 13.62 3.89
C SER A 171 4.86 13.15 2.51
N VAL A 172 6.07 12.60 2.43
CA VAL A 172 6.65 12.08 1.18
C VAL A 172 5.93 10.79 0.79
N PHE A 173 5.72 9.90 1.75
CA PHE A 173 4.98 8.67 1.55
C PHE A 173 3.56 8.92 1.04
N GLU A 174 2.79 9.80 1.70
CA GLU A 174 1.43 10.11 1.31
C GLU A 174 1.37 10.67 -0.12
N ARG A 175 2.31 11.54 -0.51
CA ARG A 175 2.34 12.10 -1.87
C ARG A 175 2.57 11.04 -2.94
N THR A 176 3.51 10.12 -2.73
CA THR A 176 3.81 9.05 -3.71
C THR A 176 2.73 7.97 -3.71
N TRP A 177 2.11 7.70 -2.57
CA TRP A 177 0.99 6.76 -2.41
C TRP A 177 -0.33 7.33 -2.96
N LYS A 178 -0.61 8.61 -2.80
CA LYS A 178 -1.79 9.29 -3.39
C LYS A 178 -1.87 9.13 -4.91
N ARG A 179 -0.72 9.05 -5.58
CA ARG A 179 -0.65 8.87 -7.05
C ARG A 179 -1.15 7.49 -7.50
N SER A 180 -1.13 6.48 -6.63
CA SER A 180 -1.76 5.17 -6.86
C SER A 180 -3.21 5.11 -6.38
N LYS A 181 -3.83 6.28 -6.09
CA LYS A 181 -5.14 6.41 -5.45
C LYS A 181 -5.19 5.76 -4.06
N PHE A 182 -4.07 5.84 -3.33
CA PHE A 182 -3.95 5.26 -1.98
C PHE A 182 -4.16 3.74 -1.97
N TRP A 183 -3.79 3.05 -3.05
CA TRP A 183 -3.95 1.60 -3.08
C TRP A 183 -3.03 0.92 -2.08
N SER A 184 -3.64 0.10 -1.23
CA SER A 184 -2.96 -0.66 -0.18
C SER A 184 -3.80 -1.87 0.18
N VAL A 185 -3.14 -2.94 0.59
CA VAL A 185 -3.77 -4.23 0.86
C VAL A 185 -3.06 -4.89 2.03
N VAL A 186 -3.84 -5.51 2.91
CA VAL A 186 -3.33 -6.47 3.90
C VAL A 186 -3.58 -7.87 3.37
N ILE A 187 -2.58 -8.73 3.54
CA ILE A 187 -2.63 -10.11 3.06
C ILE A 187 -2.47 -11.01 4.28
N VAL A 188 -3.53 -11.74 4.63
CA VAL A 188 -3.62 -12.48 5.89
C VAL A 188 -4.06 -13.93 5.69
N PRO A 189 -3.72 -14.86 6.60
CA PRO A 189 -4.25 -16.22 6.60
C PRO A 189 -5.78 -16.26 6.68
N PRO A 190 -6.43 -17.33 6.18
CA PRO A 190 -7.87 -17.51 6.37
C PRO A 190 -8.19 -17.53 7.86
N GLY A 191 -9.23 -16.78 8.23
CA GLY A 191 -9.70 -16.67 9.61
C GLY A 191 -9.02 -15.59 10.46
N VAL A 192 -8.01 -14.90 9.93
CA VAL A 192 -7.48 -13.67 10.53
C VAL A 192 -8.27 -12.48 9.97
N ILE A 193 -8.77 -11.63 10.86
CA ILE A 193 -9.50 -10.41 10.49
C ILE A 193 -8.60 -9.21 10.82
N PRO A 194 -8.18 -8.42 9.82
CA PRO A 194 -7.42 -7.19 10.04
C PRO A 194 -8.18 -6.20 10.94
N VAL A 195 -7.47 -5.41 11.73
CA VAL A 195 -8.07 -4.55 12.76
C VAL A 195 -8.84 -3.35 12.17
N THR A 196 -8.51 -2.90 10.96
CA THR A 196 -9.14 -1.73 10.32
C THR A 196 -10.12 -2.07 9.21
N VAL A 197 -10.39 -3.35 8.95
CA VAL A 197 -11.33 -3.74 7.89
C VAL A 197 -12.79 -3.51 8.28
N SER A 198 -13.61 -3.07 7.33
CA SER A 198 -15.08 -3.03 7.46
C SER A 198 -15.74 -4.37 7.09
N ALA A 199 -16.96 -4.61 7.58
CA ALA A 199 -17.74 -5.79 7.22
C ALA A 199 -17.92 -5.93 5.69
N GLU A 200 -18.12 -4.82 4.99
CA GLU A 200 -18.24 -4.77 3.53
C GLU A 200 -16.95 -5.24 2.85
N LYS A 201 -15.80 -4.62 3.16
CA LYS A 201 -14.51 -4.98 2.57
C LYS A 201 -14.11 -6.42 2.88
N TYR A 202 -14.40 -6.88 4.10
CA TYR A 202 -14.18 -8.27 4.48
C TYR A 202 -15.04 -9.22 3.66
N SER A 203 -16.34 -8.95 3.52
CA SER A 203 -17.28 -9.76 2.75
C SER A 203 -16.91 -9.82 1.27
N THR A 204 -16.54 -8.69 0.66
CA THR A 204 -16.04 -8.65 -0.72
C THR A 204 -14.79 -9.52 -0.89
N ALA A 205 -13.84 -9.44 0.05
CA ALA A 205 -12.64 -10.27 0.01
C ALA A 205 -12.94 -11.76 0.24
N ALA A 206 -13.91 -12.09 1.09
CA ALA A 206 -14.34 -13.46 1.37
C ALA A 206 -14.93 -14.13 0.12
N ILE A 207 -15.83 -13.42 -0.59
CA ILE A 207 -16.42 -13.89 -1.85
C ILE A 207 -15.31 -14.12 -2.89
N ALA A 208 -14.40 -13.15 -3.05
CA ALA A 208 -13.29 -13.28 -3.99
C ALA A 208 -12.36 -14.44 -3.63
N PHE A 209 -12.11 -14.67 -2.33
CA PHE A 209 -11.29 -15.75 -1.80
C PHE A 209 -11.89 -17.12 -2.05
N GLU A 210 -13.20 -17.28 -1.87
CA GLU A 210 -13.92 -18.54 -2.06
C GLU A 210 -13.71 -19.13 -3.46
N LEU A 211 -13.67 -18.28 -4.50
CA LEU A 211 -13.49 -18.68 -5.90
C LEU A 211 -12.15 -19.39 -6.19
N SER A 212 -11.18 -19.33 -5.29
CA SER A 212 -9.84 -19.90 -5.50
C SER A 212 -9.32 -20.70 -4.29
N SER A 213 -10.18 -20.98 -3.31
CA SER A 213 -9.80 -21.57 -2.03
C SER A 213 -10.53 -22.87 -1.72
N THR A 214 -9.99 -23.63 -0.78
CA THR A 214 -10.65 -24.87 -0.32
C THR A 214 -11.93 -24.55 0.46
N LEU A 215 -12.92 -25.46 0.41
CA LEU A 215 -14.15 -25.35 1.22
C LEU A 215 -13.85 -25.09 2.71
N LYS A 216 -12.83 -25.78 3.26
CA LYS A 216 -12.41 -25.61 4.65
C LYS A 216 -11.93 -24.17 4.94
N SER A 217 -11.09 -23.62 4.08
CA SER A 217 -10.60 -22.24 4.23
C SER A 217 -11.72 -21.22 4.08
N SER A 218 -12.61 -21.40 3.08
CA SER A 218 -13.74 -20.50 2.83
C SER A 218 -14.71 -20.50 4.01
N LEU A 219 -15.07 -21.67 4.54
CA LEU A 219 -15.93 -21.79 5.71
C LEU A 219 -15.33 -21.07 6.92
N LEU A 220 -14.02 -21.23 7.17
CA LEU A 220 -13.34 -20.54 8.27
C LEU A 220 -13.43 -19.01 8.14
N VAL A 221 -13.26 -18.47 6.93
CA VAL A 221 -13.37 -17.03 6.65
C VAL A 221 -14.79 -16.53 6.96
N TYR A 222 -15.83 -17.21 6.49
CA TYR A 222 -17.21 -16.81 6.76
C TYR A 222 -17.59 -16.92 8.23
N GLN A 223 -17.21 -18.01 8.91
CA GLN A 223 -17.44 -18.19 10.35
C GLN A 223 -16.82 -17.06 11.17
N LYS A 224 -15.57 -16.67 10.84
CA LYS A 224 -14.89 -15.56 11.51
C LYS A 224 -15.55 -14.23 11.21
N GLY A 225 -16.02 -14.02 9.98
CA GLY A 225 -16.79 -12.84 9.60
C GLY A 225 -18.04 -12.67 10.44
N ILE A 226 -18.87 -13.72 10.53
CA ILE A 226 -20.11 -13.74 11.34
C ILE A 226 -19.81 -13.53 12.82
N GLN A 227 -18.73 -14.14 13.34
CA GLN A 227 -18.31 -13.93 14.73
C GLN A 227 -17.99 -12.46 15.03
N ARG A 228 -17.43 -11.73 14.05
CA ARG A 228 -17.02 -10.32 14.21
C ARG A 228 -18.18 -9.34 13.94
N TRP A 229 -19.04 -9.65 12.98
CA TRP A 229 -20.21 -8.87 12.57
C TRP A 229 -21.42 -9.81 12.46
N PRO A 230 -22.18 -9.98 13.56
CA PRO A 230 -23.38 -10.83 13.60
C PRO A 230 -24.50 -10.33 12.68
#